data_AF-A0A9X2RH59-F1
#
_entry.id   AF-A0A9X2RH59-F1
#
_cell.length_a   1.000
_cell.length_b   1.000
_cell.length_c   1.000
_cell.angle_alpha   90.00
_cell.angle_beta   90.00
_cell.angle_gamma   90.00
#
_symmetry.space_group_name_H-M   'P 1'
#
loop_
_entity.id
_entity.type
_entity.pdbx_description
1 polymer ?
#
loop_
_entity_poly.entity_id
_entity_poly.type
_entity_poly.pdbx_seq_one_letter_code
_entity_poly.pdbx_strand_id
1 'polypeptide(L)'
;MKKLYTILLIVLFGVQFAVAQVSEEQRAKDVESIDNLVVALYASISGEKGEPRDWDRFRNLVIPEARLIPTGRNQQGKNVYQVMTPEEFIENTDPYFVENGFYEYEIHREEHHYGRVVHLFSTYGSKRSESDAEPFNKGINSIQLFDDGDRWWVVTIYWAHESEFNPIPEKYSGM
;
A
#
# COMPACT_ATOMS: atom_id res chain seq x y z
N MET A 1 -58.85 -6.19 34.36
CA MET A 1 -57.71 -7.14 34.23
C MET A 1 -57.73 -7.60 32.78
N LYS A 2 -56.78 -7.31 31.88
CA LYS A 2 -55.32 -7.32 31.94
C LYS A 2 -54.78 -6.24 31.00
N LYS A 3 -53.73 -5.51 31.41
CA LYS A 3 -52.99 -4.58 30.55
C LYS A 3 -52.05 -5.39 29.66
N LEU A 4 -52.13 -5.20 28.34
CA LEU A 4 -51.19 -5.79 27.39
C LEU A 4 -50.11 -4.73 27.09
N TYR A 5 -48.92 -4.92 27.64
CA TYR A 5 -47.77 -4.06 27.36
C TYR A 5 -47.12 -4.56 26.07
N THR A 6 -47.24 -3.78 24.99
CA THR A 6 -46.45 -3.99 23.78
C THR A 6 -45.02 -3.56 24.07
N ILE A 7 -44.11 -4.52 24.22
CA ILE A 7 -42.67 -4.27 24.29
C ILE A 7 -42.19 -3.98 22.87
N LEU A 8 -41.79 -2.75 22.61
CA LEU A 8 -41.13 -2.34 21.38
C LEU A 8 -39.66 -2.80 21.46
N LEU A 9 -39.34 -3.92 20.81
CA LEU A 9 -37.96 -4.39 20.62
C LEU A 9 -37.29 -3.48 19.57
N ILE A 10 -36.59 -2.45 20.03
CA ILE A 10 -35.69 -1.65 19.19
C ILE A 10 -34.45 -2.52 18.93
N VAL A 11 -34.41 -3.18 17.77
CA VAL A 11 -33.18 -3.78 17.27
C VAL A 11 -32.28 -2.63 16.80
N LEU A 12 -31.36 -2.22 17.66
CA LEU A 12 -30.22 -1.38 17.27
C LEU A 12 -29.34 -2.21 16.35
N PHE A 13 -29.58 -2.13 15.03
CA PHE A 13 -28.56 -2.46 14.04
C PHE A 13 -27.42 -1.46 14.25
N GLY A 14 -26.39 -1.89 14.98
CA GLY A 14 -25.15 -1.15 15.05
C GLY A 14 -24.65 -0.91 13.62
N VAL A 15 -24.32 0.34 13.31
CA VAL A 15 -23.62 0.68 12.08
C VAL A 15 -22.32 -0.13 12.10
N GLN A 16 -22.27 -1.19 11.30
CA GLN A 16 -21.02 -1.90 11.02
C GLN A 16 -20.18 -0.92 10.21
N PHE A 17 -19.29 -0.20 10.88
CA PHE A 17 -18.14 0.36 10.19
C PHE A 17 -17.42 -0.84 9.58
N ALA A 18 -17.36 -0.89 8.25
CA ALA A 18 -16.54 -1.87 7.56
C ALA A 18 -15.11 -1.66 8.05
N VAL A 19 -14.62 -2.59 8.85
CA VAL A 19 -13.26 -2.51 9.37
C VAL A 19 -12.37 -3.04 8.24
N ALA A 20 -11.53 -2.18 7.66
CA ALA A 20 -10.56 -2.58 6.64
C ALA A 20 -9.47 -3.53 7.17
N GLN A 21 -9.49 -3.84 8.47
CA GLN A 21 -8.48 -4.61 9.18
C GLN A 21 -8.52 -6.10 8.82
N VAL A 22 -7.40 -6.64 8.36
CA VAL A 22 -7.20 -8.09 8.24
C VAL A 22 -6.97 -8.73 9.62
N SER A 23 -7.10 -10.05 9.71
CA SER A 23 -6.85 -10.80 10.94
C SER A 23 -5.35 -10.85 11.30
N GLU A 24 -5.02 -11.11 12.56
CA GLU A 24 -3.63 -11.35 12.98
C GLU A 24 -2.99 -12.55 12.26
N GLU A 25 -3.77 -13.59 11.99
CA GLU A 25 -3.31 -14.73 11.20
C GLU A 25 -2.91 -14.29 9.79
N GLN A 26 -3.67 -13.37 9.18
CA GLN A 26 -3.31 -12.83 7.87
C GLN A 26 -2.06 -11.96 7.96
N ARG A 27 -1.94 -11.10 8.96
CA ARG A 27 -0.71 -10.29 9.19
C ARG A 27 0.54 -11.15 9.40
N ALA A 28 0.41 -12.31 10.05
CA ALA A 28 1.50 -13.26 10.18
C ALA A 28 1.88 -13.86 8.82
N LYS A 29 0.90 -14.30 8.02
CA LYS A 29 1.12 -14.84 6.67
C LYS A 29 1.75 -13.83 5.72
N ASP A 30 1.35 -12.57 5.84
CA ASP A 30 1.84 -11.48 4.99
C ASP A 30 3.37 -11.33 5.02
N VAL A 31 4.03 -11.77 6.09
CA VAL A 31 5.48 -11.57 6.27
C VAL A 31 6.30 -12.85 6.18
N GLU A 32 5.67 -13.99 5.86
CA GLU A 32 6.35 -15.29 5.73
C GLU A 32 7.19 -15.40 4.45
N SER A 33 6.86 -14.62 3.41
CA SER A 33 7.57 -14.63 2.13
C SER A 33 7.58 -13.24 1.50
N ILE A 34 8.54 -13.02 0.59
CA ILE A 34 8.61 -11.79 -0.22
C ILE A 34 7.32 -11.60 -1.03
N ASP A 35 6.78 -12.68 -1.61
CA ASP A 35 5.54 -12.65 -2.39
C ASP A 35 4.36 -12.13 -1.55
N ASN A 36 4.17 -12.71 -0.37
CA ASN A 36 3.09 -12.30 0.52
C ASN A 36 3.29 -10.85 0.98
N LEU A 37 4.54 -10.46 1.26
CA LEU A 37 4.88 -9.13 1.74
C LEU A 37 4.56 -8.06 0.70
N VAL A 38 4.93 -8.29 -0.56
CA VAL A 38 4.67 -7.35 -1.66
C VAL A 38 3.17 -7.26 -1.96
N VAL A 39 2.46 -8.38 -2.00
CA VAL A 39 0.99 -8.39 -2.16
C VAL A 39 0.32 -7.61 -1.03
N ALA A 40 0.72 -7.86 0.22
CA ALA A 40 0.18 -7.17 1.37
C ALA A 40 0.52 -5.67 1.39
N LEU A 41 1.71 -5.29 0.93
CA LEU A 41 2.15 -3.90 0.85
C LEU A 41 1.23 -3.10 -0.06
N TYR A 42 1.03 -3.57 -1.29
CA TYR A 42 0.12 -2.93 -2.24
C TYR A 42 -1.34 -2.95 -1.77
N ALA A 43 -1.80 -4.06 -1.18
CA ALA A 43 -3.16 -4.16 -0.65
C ALA A 43 -3.42 -3.20 0.53
N SER A 44 -2.44 -2.99 1.42
CA SER A 44 -2.62 -2.18 2.64
C SER A 44 -2.89 -0.70 2.36
N ILE A 45 -2.39 -0.18 1.23
CA ILE A 45 -2.60 1.20 0.78
C ILE A 45 -3.76 1.33 -0.22
N SER A 46 -4.38 0.21 -0.59
CA SER A 46 -5.43 0.15 -1.61
C SER A 46 -6.83 0.06 -1.00
N GLY A 47 -7.82 0.53 -1.75
CA GLY A 47 -9.25 0.41 -1.41
C GLY A 47 -10.11 1.44 -2.14
N GLU A 48 -11.42 1.21 -2.13
CA GLU A 48 -12.35 2.08 -2.85
C GLU A 48 -12.46 3.47 -2.22
N LYS A 49 -13.07 4.38 -2.98
CA LYS A 49 -13.40 5.71 -2.48
C LYS A 49 -14.27 5.62 -1.22
N GLY A 50 -13.84 6.31 -0.16
CA GLY A 50 -14.50 6.34 1.13
C GLY A 50 -14.14 5.18 2.04
N GLU A 51 -13.35 4.20 1.57
CA GLU A 51 -12.89 3.09 2.40
C GLU A 51 -11.62 3.45 3.16
N PRO A 52 -11.57 3.23 4.48
CA PRO A 52 -10.35 3.42 5.26
C PRO A 52 -9.28 2.41 4.83
N ARG A 53 -8.00 2.79 4.96
CA ARG A 53 -6.87 1.90 4.70
C ARG A 53 -6.52 1.06 5.92
N ASP A 54 -5.92 -0.10 5.67
CA ASP A 54 -5.41 -0.97 6.72
C ASP A 54 -3.99 -0.56 7.12
N TRP A 55 -3.89 0.58 7.82
CA TRP A 55 -2.60 1.11 8.24
C TRP A 55 -1.89 0.26 9.29
N ASP A 56 -2.61 -0.55 10.06
CA ASP A 56 -2.00 -1.49 11.00
C ASP A 56 -1.37 -2.68 10.27
N ARG A 57 -1.99 -3.16 9.19
CA ARG A 57 -1.33 -4.09 8.26
C ARG A 57 -0.10 -3.45 7.64
N PHE A 58 -0.18 -2.22 7.11
CA PHE A 58 0.99 -1.53 6.55
C PHE A 58 2.14 -1.43 7.57
N ARG A 59 1.86 -0.99 8.81
CA ARG A 59 2.86 -0.91 9.89
C ARG A 59 3.47 -2.26 10.23
N ASN A 60 2.74 -3.36 10.09
CA ASN A 60 3.27 -4.70 10.28
C ASN A 60 4.25 -5.11 9.16
N LEU A 61 4.23 -4.49 7.98
CA LEU A 61 5.11 -4.87 6.86
C LEU A 61 6.45 -4.14 6.88
N VAL A 62 6.50 -2.95 7.49
CA VAL A 62 7.65 -2.05 7.46
C VAL A 62 8.38 -2.06 8.81
N ILE A 63 9.70 -1.88 8.81
CA ILE A 63 10.40 -1.55 10.06
C ILE A 63 9.97 -0.15 10.54
N PRO A 64 9.99 0.14 11.85
CA PRO A 64 9.63 1.47 12.36
C PRO A 64 10.49 2.61 11.77
N GLU A 65 11.75 2.33 11.47
CA GLU A 65 12.70 3.27 10.87
C GLU A 65 12.66 3.32 9.34
N ALA A 66 11.66 2.71 8.70
CA ALA A 66 11.60 2.62 7.26
C ALA A 66 11.58 4.03 6.62
N ARG A 67 12.02 4.10 5.36
CA ARG A 67 12.02 5.35 4.60
C ARG A 67 11.21 5.20 3.32
N LEU A 68 10.22 6.08 3.18
CA LEU A 68 9.42 6.23 1.97
C LEU A 68 9.86 7.50 1.26
N ILE A 69 10.37 7.34 0.05
CA ILE A 69 11.09 8.39 -0.67
C ILE A 69 10.49 8.55 -2.08
N PRO A 70 9.44 9.37 -2.27
CA PRO A 70 9.00 9.75 -3.60
C PRO A 70 10.03 10.65 -4.27
N THR A 71 10.18 10.49 -5.58
CA THR A 71 10.91 11.43 -6.44
C THR A 71 9.99 12.13 -7.42
N GLY A 72 10.44 13.28 -7.90
CA GLY A 72 9.76 14.02 -8.96
C GLY A 72 10.63 15.10 -9.55
N ARG A 73 9.99 16.00 -10.30
CA ARG A 73 10.62 17.22 -10.82
C ARG A 73 9.90 18.45 -10.30
N ASN A 74 10.64 19.47 -9.90
CA ASN A 74 10.06 20.75 -9.52
C ASN A 74 9.74 21.62 -10.75
N GLN A 75 9.17 22.81 -10.54
CA GLN A 75 8.80 23.75 -11.61
C GLN A 75 9.99 24.20 -12.49
N GLN A 76 11.22 24.09 -12.00
CA GLN A 76 12.44 24.40 -12.74
C GLN A 76 13.00 23.18 -13.50
N GLY A 77 12.29 22.05 -13.47
CA GLY A 77 12.71 20.80 -14.09
C GLY A 77 13.85 20.08 -13.36
N LYS A 78 14.22 20.48 -12.14
CA LYS A 78 15.23 19.76 -11.35
C LYS A 78 14.61 18.56 -10.65
N ASN A 79 15.35 17.45 -10.61
CA ASN A 79 14.97 16.29 -9.81
C ASN A 79 14.96 16.66 -8.33
N VAL A 80 13.90 16.24 -7.65
CA VAL A 80 13.69 16.46 -6.22
C VAL A 80 13.20 15.16 -5.58
N TYR A 81 13.32 15.09 -4.27
CA TYR A 81 12.85 13.99 -3.45
C TYR A 81 12.30 14.51 -2.13
N GLN A 82 11.49 13.68 -1.47
CA GLN A 82 11.08 13.86 -0.08
C GLN A 82 11.44 12.59 0.67
N VAL A 83 11.82 12.70 1.95
CA VAL A 83 12.05 11.55 2.81
C VAL A 83 10.98 11.55 3.88
N MET A 84 10.26 10.44 4.02
CA MET A 84 9.21 10.26 5.01
C MET A 84 9.44 9.00 5.84
N THR A 85 9.06 9.08 7.11
CA THR A 85 8.75 7.93 7.97
C THR A 85 7.44 7.27 7.53
N PRO A 86 7.14 6.04 8.00
CA PRO A 86 5.84 5.41 7.77
C PRO A 86 4.67 6.28 8.23
N GLU A 87 4.78 6.91 9.39
CA GLU A 87 3.75 7.76 9.98
C GLU A 87 3.54 9.04 9.17
N GLU A 88 4.60 9.73 8.76
CA GLU A 88 4.49 10.89 7.87
C GLU A 88 3.86 10.51 6.52
N PHE A 89 4.17 9.32 5.99
CA PHE A 89 3.52 8.84 4.76
C PHE A 89 2.01 8.64 4.97
N ILE A 90 1.61 7.98 6.07
CA ILE A 90 0.20 7.77 6.41
C ILE A 90 -0.53 9.11 6.56
N GLU A 91 0.01 10.02 7.35
CA GLU A 91 -0.58 11.35 7.59
C GLU A 91 -0.75 12.16 6.30
N ASN A 92 0.23 12.08 5.40
CA ASN A 92 0.22 12.83 4.14
C ASN A 92 -0.69 12.22 3.07
N THR A 93 -0.95 10.90 3.10
CA THR A 93 -1.62 10.20 2.00
C THR A 93 -3.04 9.73 2.33
N ASP A 94 -3.33 9.37 3.57
CA ASP A 94 -4.63 8.78 3.95
C ASP A 94 -5.83 9.65 3.56
N PRO A 95 -5.87 10.97 3.86
CA PRO A 95 -7.01 11.79 3.48
C PRO A 95 -7.27 11.77 1.97
N TYR A 96 -6.20 11.80 1.17
CA TYR A 96 -6.28 11.79 -0.28
C TYR A 96 -6.73 10.44 -0.83
N PHE A 97 -6.18 9.34 -0.31
CA PHE A 97 -6.55 7.98 -0.72
C PHE A 97 -8.01 7.67 -0.43
N VAL A 98 -8.47 8.00 0.77
CA VAL A 98 -9.88 7.79 1.16
C VAL A 98 -10.81 8.68 0.33
N GLU A 99 -10.49 9.96 0.12
CA GLU A 99 -11.36 10.88 -0.63
C GLU A 99 -11.52 10.47 -2.12
N ASN A 100 -10.46 9.96 -2.72
CA ASN A 100 -10.39 9.76 -4.17
C ASN A 100 -10.56 8.31 -4.61
N GLY A 101 -10.41 7.34 -3.70
CA GLY A 101 -10.14 5.97 -4.08
C GLY A 101 -8.72 5.84 -4.63
N PHE A 102 -8.08 4.74 -4.28
CA PHE A 102 -6.71 4.48 -4.69
C PHE A 102 -6.46 2.98 -4.60
N TYR A 103 -6.08 2.39 -5.73
CA TYR A 103 -5.58 1.04 -5.81
C TYR A 103 -4.22 1.08 -6.46
N GLU A 104 -3.26 0.38 -5.90
CA GLU A 104 -1.98 0.15 -6.53
C GLU A 104 -1.70 -1.34 -6.58
N TYR A 105 -1.13 -1.80 -7.69
CA TYR A 105 -0.85 -3.21 -7.92
C TYR A 105 0.45 -3.39 -8.70
N GLU A 106 1.11 -4.52 -8.45
CA GLU A 106 2.32 -4.90 -9.16
C GLU A 106 1.99 -5.39 -10.59
N ILE A 107 2.74 -4.90 -11.56
CA ILE A 107 2.68 -5.31 -12.97
C ILE A 107 3.84 -6.27 -13.28
N HIS A 108 5.03 -5.96 -12.76
CA HIS A 108 6.25 -6.71 -13.05
C HIS A 108 7.27 -6.48 -11.93
N ARG A 109 8.21 -7.42 -11.76
CA ARG A 109 9.34 -7.21 -10.86
C ARG A 109 10.63 -7.89 -11.32
N GLU A 110 11.75 -7.24 -11.00
CA GLU A 110 13.09 -7.84 -10.98
C GLU A 110 13.58 -7.93 -9.52
N GLU A 111 14.11 -9.09 -9.12
CA GLU A 111 14.60 -9.36 -7.77
C GLU A 111 16.11 -9.60 -7.75
N HIS A 112 16.78 -9.01 -6.77
CA HIS A 112 18.22 -9.15 -6.55
C HIS A 112 18.53 -9.53 -5.10
N HIS A 113 19.33 -10.58 -4.92
CA HIS A 113 19.68 -11.12 -3.61
C HIS A 113 21.19 -11.13 -3.39
N TYR A 114 21.62 -10.57 -2.27
CA TYR A 114 22.98 -10.74 -1.75
C TYR A 114 22.96 -10.81 -0.22
N GLY A 115 23.03 -12.02 0.33
CA GLY A 115 22.96 -12.23 1.78
C GLY A 115 21.69 -11.63 2.37
N ARG A 116 21.83 -10.71 3.33
CA ARG A 116 20.72 -9.99 4.00
C ARG A 116 20.22 -8.76 3.24
N VAL A 117 20.80 -8.46 2.08
CA VAL A 117 20.40 -7.34 1.23
C VAL A 117 19.57 -7.91 0.09
N VAL A 118 18.26 -7.69 0.16
CA VAL A 118 17.32 -8.05 -0.89
C VAL A 118 16.70 -6.78 -1.45
N HIS A 119 16.61 -6.71 -2.77
CA HIS A 119 16.10 -5.55 -3.48
C HIS A 119 15.16 -5.99 -4.59
N LEU A 120 14.09 -5.23 -4.76
CA LEU A 120 13.10 -5.41 -5.82
C LEU A 120 12.96 -4.11 -6.58
N PHE A 121 12.98 -4.22 -7.91
CA PHE A 121 12.36 -3.24 -8.78
C PHE A 121 10.96 -3.75 -9.11
N SER A 122 9.95 -3.14 -8.51
CA SER A 122 8.55 -3.49 -8.70
C SER A 122 7.87 -2.40 -9.52
N THR A 123 7.54 -2.71 -10.77
CA THR A 123 6.74 -1.84 -11.63
C THR A 123 5.30 -1.91 -11.19
N TYR A 124 4.69 -0.76 -10.93
CA TYR A 124 3.33 -0.67 -10.44
C TYR A 124 2.41 0.11 -11.39
N GLY A 125 1.12 -0.15 -11.26
CA GLY A 125 0.05 0.69 -11.79
C GLY A 125 -0.89 1.15 -10.68
N SER A 126 -1.37 2.39 -10.76
CA SER A 126 -2.33 2.96 -9.82
C SER A 126 -3.66 3.27 -10.50
N LYS A 127 -4.78 2.87 -9.88
CA LYS A 127 -6.18 3.07 -10.31
C LYS A 127 -7.00 3.79 -9.24
N ARG A 128 -8.14 4.37 -9.60
CA ARG A 128 -9.03 5.02 -8.61
C ARG A 128 -9.98 4.00 -7.99
N SER A 129 -10.46 3.05 -8.79
CA SER A 129 -11.20 1.87 -8.38
C SER A 129 -10.50 0.62 -8.91
N GLU A 130 -10.63 -0.50 -8.20
CA GLU A 130 -10.13 -1.80 -8.67
C GLU A 130 -10.71 -2.16 -10.05
N SER A 131 -11.96 -1.74 -10.29
CA SER A 131 -12.70 -2.02 -11.51
C SER A 131 -12.27 -1.18 -12.72
N ASP A 132 -11.44 -0.16 -12.53
CA ASP A 132 -10.94 0.66 -13.64
C ASP A 132 -10.13 -0.21 -14.61
N ALA A 133 -10.34 -0.06 -15.92
CA ALA A 133 -9.63 -0.86 -16.91
C ALA A 133 -8.12 -0.52 -16.91
N GLU A 134 -7.80 0.77 -17.02
CA GLU A 134 -6.44 1.28 -17.17
C GLU A 134 -5.99 2.05 -15.94
N PRO A 135 -4.70 1.96 -15.54
CA PRO A 135 -4.17 2.78 -14.47
C PRO A 135 -4.07 4.26 -14.88
N PHE A 136 -4.34 5.17 -13.95
CA PHE A 136 -4.12 6.61 -14.16
C PHE A 136 -2.66 7.02 -13.96
N ASN A 137 -1.86 6.16 -13.33
CA ASN A 137 -0.44 6.39 -13.09
C ASN A 137 0.33 5.07 -13.10
N LYS A 138 1.62 5.12 -13.44
CA LYS A 138 2.54 3.99 -13.32
C LYS A 138 3.88 4.47 -12.78
N GLY A 139 4.70 3.56 -12.31
CA GLY A 139 6.05 3.87 -11.86
C GLY A 139 6.81 2.62 -11.47
N ILE A 140 7.98 2.83 -10.88
CA ILE A 140 8.79 1.74 -10.32
C ILE A 140 9.10 2.06 -8.86
N ASN A 141 8.77 1.11 -8.00
CA ASN A 141 9.21 1.05 -6.62
C ASN A 141 10.55 0.30 -6.55
N SER A 142 11.56 0.96 -5.99
CA SER A 142 12.80 0.36 -5.51
C SER A 142 12.60 -0.04 -4.04
N ILE A 143 12.27 -1.31 -3.81
CA ILE A 143 11.94 -1.84 -2.49
C ILE A 143 13.15 -2.57 -1.94
N GLN A 144 13.62 -2.18 -0.76
CA GLN A 144 14.67 -2.88 -0.03
C GLN A 144 14.04 -3.69 1.09
N LEU A 145 14.37 -4.97 1.17
CA LEU A 145 13.85 -5.90 2.16
C LEU A 145 14.95 -6.43 3.08
N PHE A 146 14.51 -6.82 4.27
CA PHE A 146 15.33 -7.46 5.29
C PHE A 146 14.61 -8.69 5.84
N ASP A 147 15.32 -9.81 5.92
CA ASP A 147 14.90 -11.02 6.61
C ASP A 147 15.66 -11.11 7.94
N ASP A 148 14.91 -11.07 9.05
CA ASP A 148 15.49 -11.16 10.40
C ASP A 148 15.73 -12.60 10.86
N GLY A 149 15.31 -13.59 10.07
CA GLY A 149 15.37 -15.02 10.36
C GLY A 149 14.04 -15.62 10.82
N ASP A 150 13.07 -14.78 11.19
CA ASP A 150 11.72 -15.17 11.57
C ASP A 150 10.68 -14.67 10.54
N ARG A 151 10.90 -13.49 9.95
CA ARG A 151 9.98 -12.85 8.99
C ARG A 151 10.68 -11.83 8.09
N TRP A 152 9.96 -11.44 7.03
CA TRP A 152 10.37 -10.36 6.13
C TRP A 152 9.88 -8.98 6.58
N TRP A 153 10.71 -7.97 6.29
CA TRP A 153 10.45 -6.56 6.55
C TRP A 153 10.78 -5.71 5.33
N VAL A 154 10.00 -4.64 5.13
CA VAL A 154 10.34 -3.54 4.23
C VAL A 154 11.20 -2.52 4.97
N VAL A 155 12.36 -2.20 4.40
CA VAL A 155 13.35 -1.25 4.95
C VAL A 155 13.22 0.12 4.28
N THR A 156 13.10 0.15 2.95
CA THR A 156 13.02 1.38 2.17
C THR A 156 12.10 1.15 0.98
N ILE A 157 11.29 2.14 0.66
CA ILE A 157 10.60 2.25 -0.64
C ILE A 157 11.03 3.58 -1.26
N TYR A 158 11.76 3.52 -2.35
CA TYR A 158 12.21 4.68 -3.11
C TYR A 158 11.63 4.61 -4.52
N TRP A 159 10.90 5.62 -4.98
CA TRP A 159 10.15 5.45 -6.23
C TRP A 159 10.17 6.66 -7.15
N ALA A 160 9.90 6.36 -8.42
CA ALA A 160 9.73 7.34 -9.47
C ALA A 160 8.49 7.01 -10.29
N HIS A 161 7.72 8.04 -10.64
CA HIS A 161 6.61 7.93 -11.57
C HIS A 161 7.12 7.85 -13.01
N GLU A 162 6.38 7.13 -13.84
CA GLU A 162 6.53 7.20 -15.29
C GLU A 162 6.19 8.61 -15.79
N SER A 163 6.94 9.10 -16.77
CA SER A 163 6.61 10.33 -17.50
C SER A 163 7.23 10.29 -18.89
N GLU A 164 6.89 11.25 -19.75
CA GLU A 164 7.55 11.40 -21.05
C GLU A 164 9.08 11.54 -20.95
N PHE A 165 9.58 12.09 -19.84
CA PHE A 165 11.01 12.26 -19.58
C PHE A 165 11.65 11.08 -18.82
N ASN A 166 10.82 10.18 -18.30
CA ASN A 166 11.23 9.00 -17.53
C ASN A 166 10.29 7.83 -17.90
N PRO A 167 10.32 7.35 -19.15
CA PRO A 167 9.50 6.23 -19.57
C PRO A 167 9.97 4.96 -18.87
N ILE A 168 9.05 4.04 -18.55
CA ILE A 168 9.41 2.73 -18.02
C ILE A 168 10.16 1.95 -19.12
N PRO A 169 11.42 1.50 -18.87
CA PRO A 169 12.14 0.66 -19.83
C PRO A 169 11.40 -0.66 -20.10
N GLU A 170 11.46 -1.15 -21.33
CA GLU A 170 10.79 -2.39 -21.77
C GLU A 170 11.10 -3.59 -20.88
N LYS A 171 12.35 -3.76 -20.44
CA LYS A 171 12.71 -4.86 -19.52
C LYS A 171 11.96 -4.85 -18.18
N TYR A 172 11.39 -3.71 -17.79
CA TYR A 172 10.61 -3.55 -16.57
C TYR A 172 9.11 -3.47 -16.83
N SER A 173 8.63 -3.56 -18.08
CA SER A 173 7.23 -3.29 -18.39
C SER A 173 6.29 -4.48 -18.14
N GLY A 174 6.82 -5.68 -17.90
CA GLY A 174 6.02 -6.90 -17.75
C GLY A 174 5.44 -7.44 -19.05
N MET A 175 6.02 -7.05 -20.20
CA MET A 175 5.68 -7.54 -21.54
C MET A 175 6.78 -8.45 -22.08
#